data_AF-A0A699PZX6-F1
#
_entry.id   AF-A0A699PZX6-F1
#
_cell.length_a   1.000
_cell.length_b   1.000
_cell.length_c   1.000
_cell.angle_alpha   90.00
_cell.angle_beta   90.00
_cell.angle_gamma   90.00
#
_symmetry.space_group_name_H-M   'P 1'
#
loop_
_entity.id
_entity.type
_entity.pdbx_description
1 polymer ?
#
loop_
_entity_poly.entity_id
_entity_poly.type
_entity_poly.pdbx_seq_one_letter_code
_entity_poly.pdbx_strand_id
1 'polypeptide(L)'
;MLSESLAEYSSLMTCKHEFSGPLMQKRMRGELDQYLRGRRDERKKELPLMLVENQPYIHYNKGGMVFYALQDYIGEDKLNGAIKAFLAKTRYQSRPYTNTAEFVSYLKKATPDSLQYVVHDMFETITLFENQLDEATYTQRPDGKYNVRLTLRAAKMRADSLGNETPIALADYVDIGIFGPDQAKKTEDYDASGKPLFFKKVKLTQPKTVLTFVVASKPAKAGVDPYHKLIDRHYMDNVKAVAAG
;
A
#
# COMPACT_ATOMS: atom_id res chain seq x y z
N MET A 1 8.06 2.77 16.94
CA MET A 1 6.91 3.36 16.21
C MET A 1 6.75 4.85 16.42
N LEU A 2 6.49 5.34 17.66
CA LEU A 2 6.14 6.76 17.90
C LEU A 2 7.18 7.79 17.42
N SER A 3 8.48 7.45 17.45
CA SER A 3 9.56 8.30 16.92
C SER A 3 9.81 7.98 15.44
N GLU A 4 10.50 6.86 15.20
CA GLU A 4 11.02 6.52 13.87
C GLU A 4 9.95 6.41 12.78
N SER A 5 8.81 5.78 13.06
CA SER A 5 7.79 5.56 12.02
C SER A 5 7.06 6.84 11.63
N LEU A 6 6.86 7.76 12.59
CA LEU A 6 6.28 9.08 12.31
C LEU A 6 7.27 10.00 11.59
N ALA A 7 8.56 9.88 11.89
CA ALA A 7 9.62 10.56 11.15
C ALA A 7 9.69 10.06 9.69
N GLU A 8 9.69 8.74 9.49
CA GLU A 8 9.70 8.16 8.14
C GLU A 8 8.43 8.51 7.35
N TYR A 9 7.26 8.46 8.00
CA TYR A 9 6.01 8.94 7.40
C TYR A 9 6.13 10.39 6.91
N SER A 10 6.67 11.28 7.75
CA SER A 10 6.86 12.70 7.38
C SER A 10 7.81 12.88 6.18
N SER A 11 8.85 12.06 6.10
CA SER A 11 9.75 12.00 4.93
C SER A 11 9.00 11.58 3.66
N LEU A 12 8.21 10.51 3.73
CA LEU A 12 7.41 10.02 2.61
C LEU A 12 6.34 11.03 2.18
N MET A 13 5.76 11.80 3.10
CA MET A 13 4.81 12.86 2.76
C MET A 13 5.48 14.03 2.05
N THR A 14 6.70 14.41 2.42
CA THR A 14 7.48 15.38 1.63
C THR A 14 7.70 14.86 0.21
N CYS A 15 8.09 13.58 0.05
CA CYS A 15 8.22 12.98 -1.28
C CYS A 15 6.89 12.97 -2.05
N LYS A 16 5.76 12.67 -1.40
CA LYS A 16 4.44 12.65 -2.03
C LYS A 16 4.05 14.00 -2.64
N HIS A 17 4.36 15.09 -1.95
CA HIS A 17 3.99 16.44 -2.37
C HIS A 17 4.91 17.00 -3.46
N GLU A 18 6.16 16.53 -3.52
CA GLU A 18 7.17 16.99 -4.49
C GLU A 18 7.24 16.11 -5.74
N PHE A 19 7.00 14.79 -5.63
CA PHE A 19 7.28 13.83 -6.69
C PHE A 19 6.03 13.38 -7.45
N SER A 20 6.24 13.03 -8.71
CA SER A 20 5.20 12.37 -9.52
C SER A 20 4.91 10.95 -9.04
N GLY A 21 3.75 10.41 -9.43
CA GLY A 21 3.35 9.03 -9.10
C GLY A 21 4.44 7.97 -9.35
N PRO A 22 5.09 7.93 -10.54
CA PRO A 22 6.17 6.98 -10.81
C PRO A 22 7.40 7.13 -9.92
N LEU A 23 7.78 8.35 -9.55
CA LEU A 23 8.88 8.58 -8.62
C LEU A 23 8.50 8.14 -7.19
N MET A 24 7.25 8.38 -6.80
CA MET A 24 6.72 7.90 -5.52
C MET A 24 6.65 6.36 -5.50
N GLN A 25 6.25 5.71 -6.59
CA GLN A 25 6.30 4.25 -6.73
C GLN A 25 7.72 3.73 -6.47
N LYS A 26 8.73 4.34 -7.10
CA LYS A 26 10.13 3.96 -6.89
C LYS A 26 10.57 4.14 -5.43
N ARG A 27 10.13 5.23 -4.77
CA ARG A 27 10.39 5.47 -3.34
C ARG A 27 9.75 4.38 -2.46
N MET A 28 8.47 4.04 -2.70
CA MET A 28 7.73 3.02 -1.97
C MET A 28 8.29 1.61 -2.20
N ARG A 29 8.71 1.29 -3.44
CA ARG A 29 9.42 0.06 -3.74
C ARG A 29 10.67 -0.09 -2.89
N GLY A 30 11.46 0.97 -2.75
CA GLY A 30 12.65 0.97 -1.88
C GLY A 30 12.32 0.66 -0.42
N GLU A 31 11.23 1.22 0.11
CA GLU A 31 10.76 0.89 1.47
C GLU A 31 10.34 -0.58 1.60
N LEU A 32 9.56 -1.07 0.64
CA LEU A 32 9.10 -2.45 0.61
C LEU A 32 10.28 -3.44 0.53
N ASP A 33 11.25 -3.18 -0.34
CA ASP A 33 12.45 -4.00 -0.49
C ASP A 33 13.26 -4.09 0.81
N GLN A 34 13.40 -2.98 1.53
CA GLN A 34 14.14 -2.93 2.79
C GLN A 34 13.39 -3.65 3.90
N TYR A 35 12.07 -3.50 3.97
CA TYR A 35 11.23 -4.28 4.88
C TYR A 35 11.34 -5.79 4.61
N LEU A 36 11.17 -6.22 3.36
CA LEU A 36 11.22 -7.64 2.99
C LEU A 36 12.60 -8.26 3.21
N ARG A 37 13.68 -7.52 2.91
CA ARG A 37 15.05 -7.94 3.24
C ARG A 37 15.25 -8.11 4.75
N GLY A 38 14.84 -7.11 5.54
CA GLY A 38 14.93 -7.19 6.99
C GLY A 38 14.14 -8.34 7.59
N ARG A 39 12.92 -8.60 7.07
CA ARG A 39 12.10 -9.75 7.46
C ARG A 39 12.80 -11.09 7.19
N ARG A 40 13.42 -11.25 6.01
CA ARG A 40 14.18 -12.46 5.67
C ARG A 40 15.39 -12.66 6.59
N ASP A 41 16.00 -11.57 7.02
CA ASP A 41 17.23 -11.58 7.81
C ASP A 41 16.95 -11.60 9.34
N GLU A 42 15.70 -11.49 9.78
CA GLU A 42 15.28 -11.63 11.18
C GLU A 42 15.60 -13.04 11.70
N ARG A 43 16.04 -13.12 12.97
CA ARG A 43 16.54 -14.36 13.60
C ARG A 43 15.85 -14.69 14.91
N LYS A 44 15.08 -13.77 15.48
CA LYS A 44 14.37 -13.94 16.74
C LYS A 44 12.88 -14.11 16.50
N LYS A 45 12.22 -13.00 16.18
CA LYS A 45 10.78 -12.95 15.93
C LYS A 45 10.44 -11.63 15.26
N GLU A 46 9.47 -11.64 14.36
CA GLU A 46 8.85 -10.41 13.88
C GLU A 46 7.74 -9.97 14.84
N LEU A 47 7.63 -8.66 15.06
CA LEU A 47 6.55 -8.05 15.83
C LEU A 47 5.59 -7.26 14.92
N PRO A 48 4.29 -7.23 15.23
CA PRO A 48 3.39 -6.21 14.69
C PRO A 48 3.95 -4.80 14.92
N LEU A 49 3.65 -3.86 14.01
CA LEU A 49 4.20 -2.50 14.09
C LEU A 49 3.86 -1.81 15.42
N MET A 50 2.66 -2.04 15.97
CA MET A 50 2.24 -1.52 17.26
C MET A 50 3.09 -2.02 18.44
N LEU A 51 3.69 -3.20 18.31
CA LEU A 51 4.51 -3.82 19.36
C LEU A 51 6.01 -3.70 19.08
N VAL A 52 6.41 -2.99 18.01
CA VAL A 52 7.80 -2.95 17.57
C VAL A 52 8.73 -2.38 18.64
N GLU A 53 9.85 -3.06 18.82
CA GLU A 53 10.96 -2.64 19.66
C GLU A 53 12.18 -2.34 18.74
N ASN A 54 13.26 -3.11 18.89
CA ASN A 54 14.53 -2.92 18.19
C ASN A 54 14.60 -3.65 16.84
N GLN A 55 13.65 -3.37 15.95
CA GLN A 55 13.58 -3.96 14.60
C GLN A 55 13.53 -2.85 13.53
N PRO A 56 14.69 -2.40 13.01
CA PRO A 56 14.78 -1.24 12.11
C PRO A 56 13.90 -1.35 10.88
N TYR A 57 13.88 -2.52 10.24
CA TYR A 57 13.05 -2.78 9.07
C TYR A 57 11.54 -2.62 9.35
N ILE A 58 11.13 -2.74 10.61
CA ILE A 58 9.75 -2.53 11.04
C ILE A 58 9.52 -1.06 11.37
N HIS A 59 10.30 -0.46 12.28
CA HIS A 59 9.99 0.89 12.74
C HIS A 59 10.37 2.00 11.75
N TYR A 60 11.31 1.77 10.82
CA TYR A 60 11.53 2.66 9.68
C TYR A 60 10.63 2.25 8.51
N ASN A 61 10.89 1.08 7.90
CA ASN A 61 10.33 0.79 6.59
C ASN A 61 8.85 0.42 6.61
N LYS A 62 8.47 -0.63 7.33
CA LYS A 62 7.03 -0.96 7.52
C LYS A 62 6.28 0.21 8.12
N GLY A 63 6.87 0.89 9.10
CA GLY A 63 6.31 2.05 9.76
C GLY A 63 5.89 3.13 8.76
N GLY A 64 6.84 3.64 7.97
CA GLY A 64 6.57 4.64 6.95
C GLY A 64 5.51 4.20 5.96
N MET A 65 5.62 2.97 5.42
CA MET A 65 4.66 2.43 4.47
C MET A 65 3.25 2.35 5.03
N VAL A 66 3.09 1.86 6.26
CA VAL A 66 1.79 1.67 6.91
C VAL A 66 1.09 3.01 7.18
N PHE A 67 1.81 4.04 7.65
CA PHE A 67 1.22 5.37 7.79
C PHE A 67 0.90 6.01 6.43
N TYR A 68 1.76 5.82 5.43
CA TYR A 68 1.51 6.28 4.06
C TYR A 68 0.28 5.61 3.44
N ALA A 69 0.08 4.31 3.67
CA ALA A 69 -1.13 3.61 3.24
C ALA A 69 -2.34 4.12 4.01
N LEU A 70 -2.28 4.24 5.34
CA LEU A 70 -3.40 4.70 6.15
C LEU A 70 -3.89 6.09 5.72
N GLN A 71 -3.00 7.06 5.49
CA GLN A 71 -3.42 8.38 5.00
C GLN A 71 -4.13 8.31 3.65
N ASP A 72 -3.74 7.38 2.78
CA ASP A 72 -4.35 7.20 1.47
C ASP A 72 -5.76 6.60 1.59
N TYR A 73 -6.02 5.80 2.63
CA TYR A 73 -7.35 5.24 2.92
C TYR A 73 -8.30 6.25 3.57
N ILE A 74 -7.83 6.98 4.59
CA ILE A 74 -8.71 7.81 5.43
C ILE A 74 -8.63 9.31 5.11
N GLY A 75 -7.63 9.71 4.32
CA GLY A 75 -7.30 11.10 4.04
C GLY A 75 -6.18 11.62 4.95
N GLU A 76 -5.30 12.41 4.37
CA GLU A 76 -4.16 13.04 5.04
C GLU A 76 -4.59 13.91 6.23
N ASP A 77 -5.64 14.73 6.05
CA ASP A 77 -6.17 15.58 7.12
C ASP A 77 -6.67 14.77 8.32
N LYS A 78 -7.32 13.62 8.09
CA LYS A 78 -7.81 12.76 9.17
C LYS A 78 -6.67 12.13 9.94
N LEU A 79 -5.67 11.60 9.24
CA LEU A 79 -4.50 11.02 9.90
C LEU A 79 -3.72 12.09 10.69
N ASN A 80 -3.45 13.24 10.08
CA ASN A 80 -2.74 14.35 10.73
C ASN A 80 -3.53 14.91 11.91
N GLY A 81 -4.86 14.98 11.80
CA GLY A 81 -5.75 15.32 12.91
C GLY A 81 -5.63 14.35 14.09
N ALA A 82 -5.57 13.04 13.83
CA ALA A 82 -5.39 12.01 14.85
C ALA A 82 -4.03 12.14 15.56
N ILE A 83 -2.96 12.34 14.80
CA ILE A 83 -1.60 12.58 15.32
C ILE A 83 -1.59 13.83 16.20
N LYS A 84 -2.19 14.92 15.73
CA LYS A 84 -2.29 16.18 16.48
C LYS A 84 -3.06 16.01 17.78
N ALA A 85 -4.18 15.29 17.76
CA ALA A 85 -4.98 15.03 18.96
C ALA A 85 -4.20 14.20 19.99
N PHE A 86 -3.48 13.17 19.54
CA PHE A 86 -2.60 12.38 20.40
C PHE A 86 -1.50 13.24 21.03
N LEU A 87 -0.80 14.06 20.23
CA LEU A 87 0.25 14.94 20.72
C LEU A 87 -0.29 16.00 21.69
N ALA A 88 -1.46 16.57 21.43
CA ALA A 88 -2.07 17.55 22.33
C ALA A 88 -2.33 16.95 23.72
N LYS A 89 -2.67 15.65 23.78
CA LYS A 89 -2.89 14.93 25.03
C LYS A 89 -1.59 14.55 25.76
N THR A 90 -0.56 14.16 25.02
CA THR A 90 0.60 13.44 25.60
C THR A 90 1.91 14.24 25.59
N ARG A 91 1.99 15.37 24.87
CA ARG A 91 3.21 16.19 24.82
C ARG A 91 3.63 16.63 26.22
N TYR A 92 4.93 16.53 26.51
CA TYR A 92 5.55 16.89 27.79
C TYR A 92 4.99 16.14 29.02
N GLN A 93 4.29 15.03 28.80
CA GLN A 93 3.76 14.19 29.87
C GLN A 93 4.89 13.59 30.71
N SER A 94 4.76 13.72 32.03
CA SER A 94 5.54 12.96 33.02
C SER A 94 4.98 11.55 33.18
N ARG A 95 5.63 10.71 33.99
CA ARG A 95 5.19 9.32 34.18
C ARG A 95 3.73 9.21 34.65
N PRO A 96 2.98 8.19 34.20
CA PRO A 96 3.38 7.17 33.22
C PRO A 96 3.46 7.74 31.80
N TYR A 97 4.45 7.32 31.01
CA TYR A 97 4.58 7.79 29.62
C TYR A 97 3.54 7.13 28.72
N THR A 98 3.14 7.84 27.65
CA THR A 98 2.30 7.28 26.59
C THR A 98 2.98 6.08 25.91
N ASN A 99 2.18 5.24 25.27
CA ASN A 99 2.66 4.11 24.49
C ASN A 99 1.98 4.02 23.10
N THR A 100 2.39 3.05 22.31
CA THR A 100 1.87 2.80 20.97
C THR A 100 0.41 2.35 20.97
N ALA A 101 -0.05 1.65 22.01
CA ALA A 101 -1.43 1.22 22.13
C ALA A 101 -2.39 2.39 22.28
N GLU A 102 -2.04 3.37 23.12
CA GLU A 102 -2.77 4.62 23.23
C GLU A 102 -2.83 5.31 21.87
N PHE A 103 -1.70 5.44 21.17
CA PHE A 103 -1.67 6.09 19.86
C PHE A 103 -2.52 5.38 18.80
N VAL A 104 -2.44 4.05 18.70
CA VAL A 104 -3.27 3.27 17.77
C VAL A 104 -4.77 3.47 18.06
N SER A 105 -5.17 3.70 19.30
CA SER A 105 -6.56 4.04 19.62
C SER A 105 -7.03 5.36 18.98
N TYR A 106 -6.14 6.35 18.81
CA TYR A 106 -6.45 7.59 18.09
C TYR A 106 -6.60 7.33 16.59
N LEU A 107 -5.74 6.46 16.02
CA LEU A 107 -5.84 6.05 14.62
C LEU A 107 -7.17 5.34 14.34
N LYS A 108 -7.58 4.42 15.22
CA LYS A 108 -8.88 3.75 15.15
C LYS A 108 -10.02 4.75 15.21
N LYS A 109 -10.02 5.70 16.15
CA LYS A 109 -11.06 6.73 16.26
C LYS A 109 -11.19 7.61 15.02
N ALA A 110 -10.08 7.89 14.32
CA ALA A 110 -10.08 8.68 13.10
C ALA A 110 -10.43 7.86 11.83
N THR A 111 -10.44 6.54 11.95
CA THR A 111 -10.71 5.62 10.84
C THR A 111 -12.20 5.28 10.79
N PRO A 112 -12.88 5.38 9.64
CA PRO A 112 -14.28 4.95 9.51
C PRO A 112 -14.46 3.45 9.78
N ASP A 113 -15.64 3.04 10.25
CA ASP A 113 -15.96 1.64 10.57
C ASP A 113 -15.66 0.68 9.40
N SER A 114 -15.97 1.10 8.17
CA SER A 114 -15.72 0.32 6.95
C SER A 114 -14.23 0.07 6.64
N LEU A 115 -13.33 0.79 7.32
CA LEU A 115 -11.88 0.74 7.11
C LEU A 115 -11.10 0.34 8.38
N GLN A 116 -11.77 -0.03 9.48
CA GLN A 116 -11.09 -0.46 10.71
C GLN A 116 -10.14 -1.65 10.50
N TYR A 117 -10.47 -2.51 9.53
CA TYR A 117 -9.62 -3.63 9.14
C TYR A 117 -8.22 -3.17 8.70
N VAL A 118 -8.08 -1.97 8.10
CA VAL A 118 -6.79 -1.42 7.68
C VAL A 118 -5.89 -1.18 8.90
N VAL A 119 -6.44 -0.63 9.99
CA VAL A 119 -5.66 -0.42 11.22
C VAL A 119 -5.26 -1.76 11.82
N HIS A 120 -6.19 -2.73 11.86
CA HIS A 120 -5.90 -4.07 12.36
C HIS A 120 -4.79 -4.78 11.55
N ASP A 121 -4.92 -4.80 10.23
CA ASP A 121 -4.00 -5.51 9.34
C ASP A 121 -2.60 -4.85 9.32
N MET A 122 -2.54 -3.52 9.37
CA MET A 122 -1.29 -2.78 9.21
C MET A 122 -0.53 -2.53 10.52
N PHE A 123 -1.23 -2.34 11.64
CA PHE A 123 -0.60 -1.97 12.93
C PHE A 123 -0.55 -3.13 13.92
N GLU A 124 -1.65 -3.88 14.04
CA GLU A 124 -1.85 -4.84 15.13
C GLU A 124 -1.36 -6.23 14.78
N THR A 125 -1.07 -6.47 13.50
CA THR A 125 -0.76 -7.79 12.98
C THR A 125 0.38 -7.76 11.97
N ILE A 126 0.80 -8.95 11.52
CA ILE A 126 1.78 -9.11 10.47
C ILE A 126 1.04 -9.60 9.23
N THR A 127 0.51 -8.66 8.46
CA THR A 127 -0.27 -8.94 7.25
C THR A 127 0.59 -8.74 6.01
N LEU A 128 0.51 -9.71 5.09
CA LEU A 128 1.22 -9.73 3.82
C LEU A 128 0.22 -9.99 2.70
N PHE A 129 0.48 -9.42 1.55
CA PHE A 129 -0.35 -9.56 0.36
C PHE A 129 0.39 -10.31 -0.74
N GLU A 130 -0.39 -10.93 -1.62
CA GLU A 130 0.07 -11.45 -2.90
C GLU A 130 -0.92 -10.98 -3.96
N ASN A 131 -0.64 -9.84 -4.57
CA ASN A 131 -1.42 -9.30 -5.67
C ASN A 131 -0.66 -9.56 -6.97
N GLN A 132 -1.40 -9.95 -8.00
CA GLN A 132 -0.79 -10.24 -9.28
C GLN A 132 -1.75 -9.87 -10.40
N LEU A 133 -1.25 -9.19 -11.41
CA LEU A 133 -1.99 -8.99 -12.65
C LEU A 133 -1.70 -10.17 -13.58
N ASP A 134 -2.65 -11.09 -13.76
CA ASP A 134 -2.45 -12.24 -14.65
C ASP A 134 -2.49 -11.81 -16.12
N GLU A 135 -3.49 -11.03 -16.50
CA GLU A 135 -3.78 -10.64 -17.88
C GLU A 135 -4.34 -9.22 -17.94
N ALA A 136 -3.93 -8.45 -18.94
CA ALA A 136 -4.52 -7.16 -19.27
C ALA A 136 -4.67 -7.00 -20.78
N THR A 137 -5.92 -6.85 -21.24
CA THR A 137 -6.23 -6.66 -22.66
C THR A 137 -7.09 -5.43 -22.89
N TYR A 138 -7.04 -4.88 -24.09
CA TYR A 138 -7.95 -3.82 -24.51
C TYR A 138 -8.57 -4.09 -25.88
N THR A 139 -9.78 -3.60 -26.07
CA THR A 139 -10.45 -3.52 -27.37
C THR A 139 -10.90 -2.08 -27.63
N GLN A 140 -10.65 -1.59 -28.85
CA GLN A 140 -11.14 -0.27 -29.25
C GLN A 140 -12.65 -0.34 -29.49
N ARG A 141 -13.36 0.67 -29.00
CA ARG A 141 -14.80 0.80 -29.11
C ARG A 141 -15.18 1.67 -30.31
N PRO A 142 -16.41 1.55 -30.85
CA PRO A 142 -16.89 2.41 -31.94
C PRO A 142 -16.89 3.92 -31.59
N ASP A 143 -17.01 4.27 -30.31
CA ASP A 143 -16.98 5.64 -29.79
C ASP A 143 -15.55 6.21 -29.65
N GLY A 144 -14.53 5.47 -30.10
CA GLY A 144 -13.12 5.86 -30.01
C GLY A 144 -12.46 5.63 -28.65
N LYS A 145 -13.22 5.18 -27.64
CA LYS A 145 -12.68 4.79 -26.33
C LYS A 145 -12.16 3.35 -26.34
N TYR A 146 -11.65 2.89 -25.20
CA TYR A 146 -11.10 1.54 -25.06
C TYR A 146 -11.76 0.82 -23.89
N ASN A 147 -12.29 -0.38 -24.15
CA ASN A 147 -12.63 -1.33 -23.08
C ASN A 147 -11.33 -2.00 -22.63
N VAL A 148 -11.04 -2.00 -21.34
CA VAL A 148 -9.87 -2.65 -20.74
C VAL A 148 -10.35 -3.75 -19.83
N ARG A 149 -9.92 -4.98 -20.09
CA ARG A 149 -10.24 -6.15 -19.28
C ARG A 149 -8.99 -6.60 -18.53
N LEU A 150 -9.11 -6.72 -17.21
CA LEU A 150 -8.03 -7.16 -16.33
C LEU A 150 -8.46 -8.47 -15.66
N THR A 151 -7.60 -9.49 -15.73
CA THR A 151 -7.69 -10.69 -14.89
C THR A 151 -6.60 -10.57 -13.84
N LEU A 152 -6.96 -10.57 -12.56
CA LEU A 152 -6.01 -10.45 -11.46
C LEU A 152 -6.23 -11.54 -10.41
N ARG A 153 -5.18 -11.81 -9.65
CA ARG A 153 -5.21 -12.59 -8.42
C ARG A 153 -4.83 -11.72 -7.23
N ALA A 154 -5.43 -12.01 -6.09
CA ALA A 154 -5.15 -11.33 -4.85
C ALA A 154 -5.30 -12.32 -3.69
N ALA A 155 -4.34 -12.37 -2.79
CA ALA A 155 -4.42 -13.13 -1.55
C ALA A 155 -3.91 -12.29 -0.39
N LYS A 156 -4.40 -12.65 0.81
CA LYS A 156 -3.99 -12.02 2.06
C LYS A 156 -3.55 -13.10 3.04
N MET A 157 -2.37 -12.92 3.61
CA MET A 157 -1.72 -13.86 4.50
C MET A 157 -1.47 -13.19 5.84
N ARG A 158 -1.67 -13.94 6.91
CA ARG A 158 -1.32 -13.54 8.27
C ARG A 158 -0.12 -14.35 8.72
N ALA A 159 0.97 -13.67 9.03
CA ALA A 159 2.13 -14.30 9.63
C ALA A 159 2.05 -14.25 11.16
N ASP A 160 2.55 -15.30 11.80
CA ASP A 160 2.90 -15.26 13.21
C ASP A 160 4.30 -14.66 13.43
N SER A 161 4.74 -14.60 14.69
CA SER A 161 6.03 -14.02 15.05
C SER A 161 7.23 -14.82 14.55
N LEU A 162 7.07 -16.11 14.24
CA LEU A 162 8.11 -16.98 13.69
C LEU A 162 8.12 -16.97 12.16
N GLY A 163 7.19 -16.24 11.54
CA GLY A 163 7.07 -16.13 10.09
C GLY A 163 6.19 -17.22 9.47
N ASN A 164 5.49 -18.05 10.25
CA ASN A 164 4.53 -19.01 9.69
C ASN A 164 3.32 -18.25 9.16
N GLU A 165 2.94 -18.52 7.93
CA GLU A 165 1.92 -17.75 7.23
C GLU A 165 0.65 -18.58 7.02
N THR A 166 -0.49 -17.97 7.31
CA THR A 166 -1.80 -18.58 7.16
C THR A 166 -2.67 -17.72 6.25
N PRO A 167 -3.35 -18.30 5.23
CA PRO A 167 -4.31 -17.56 4.43
C PRO A 167 -5.44 -17.00 5.30
N ILE A 168 -5.82 -15.76 5.06
CA ILE A 168 -6.99 -15.12 5.66
C ILE A 168 -7.92 -14.57 4.59
N ALA A 169 -9.19 -14.39 4.94
CA ALA A 169 -10.19 -13.90 3.99
C ALA A 169 -9.80 -12.52 3.43
N LEU A 170 -9.86 -12.40 2.11
CA LEU A 170 -9.67 -11.14 1.39
C LEU A 170 -10.99 -10.36 1.42
N ALA A 171 -10.93 -9.10 1.83
CA ALA A 171 -12.06 -8.17 1.82
C ALA A 171 -11.57 -6.71 1.74
N ASP A 172 -10.58 -6.47 0.88
CA ASP A 172 -9.69 -5.32 0.97
C ASP A 172 -9.87 -4.41 -0.24
N TYR A 173 -9.90 -3.11 -0.01
CA TYR A 173 -9.79 -2.12 -1.06
C TYR A 173 -8.36 -2.07 -1.59
N VAL A 174 -8.15 -2.28 -2.88
CA VAL A 174 -6.82 -2.27 -3.51
C VAL A 174 -6.83 -1.30 -4.68
N ASP A 175 -5.75 -0.53 -4.86
CA ASP A 175 -5.64 0.39 -6.00
C ASP A 175 -5.55 -0.39 -7.31
N ILE A 176 -6.42 -0.04 -8.26
CA ILE A 176 -6.37 -0.52 -9.64
C ILE A 176 -6.02 0.65 -10.54
N GLY A 177 -4.93 0.51 -11.29
CA GLY A 177 -4.42 1.53 -12.21
C GLY A 177 -4.45 1.07 -13.66
N ILE A 178 -4.79 1.99 -14.57
CA ILE A 178 -4.61 1.86 -16.02
C ILE A 178 -3.88 3.11 -16.49
N PHE A 179 -2.79 2.93 -17.22
CA PHE A 179 -1.85 3.97 -17.61
C PHE A 179 -1.71 4.01 -19.13
N GLY A 180 -1.57 5.22 -19.68
CA GLY A 180 -1.25 5.43 -21.08
C GLY A 180 0.21 5.11 -21.39
N PRO A 181 0.65 5.28 -22.65
CA PRO A 181 2.05 5.07 -23.04
C PRO A 181 3.00 5.90 -22.19
N ASP A 182 4.14 5.30 -21.86
CA ASP A 182 5.22 6.01 -21.20
C ASP A 182 5.87 7.00 -22.17
N GLN A 183 6.18 8.20 -21.67
CA GLN A 183 6.98 9.18 -22.40
C GLN A 183 8.47 9.10 -22.05
N ALA A 184 8.83 8.38 -20.97
CA ALA A 184 10.20 8.18 -20.53
C ALA A 184 10.80 6.89 -21.13
N LYS A 185 12.01 6.97 -21.69
CA LYS A 185 12.71 5.83 -22.33
C LYS A 185 13.36 4.83 -21.35
N LYS A 186 13.19 4.98 -20.04
CA LYS A 186 13.93 4.22 -19.02
C LYS A 186 13.06 3.83 -17.82
N THR A 187 12.01 3.06 -18.05
CA THR A 187 11.22 2.46 -16.97
C THR A 187 11.24 0.96 -17.10
N GLU A 188 11.16 0.29 -15.96
CA GLU A 188 11.10 -1.17 -15.91
C GLU A 188 9.69 -1.64 -16.32
N ASP A 189 9.55 -2.89 -16.75
CA ASP A 189 8.25 -3.42 -17.20
C ASP A 189 7.20 -3.40 -16.09
N TYR A 190 7.63 -3.57 -14.84
CA TYR A 190 6.80 -3.55 -13.63
C TYR A 190 6.59 -2.15 -13.04
N ASP A 191 7.15 -1.10 -13.65
CA ASP A 191 6.85 0.29 -13.27
C ASP A 191 5.49 0.71 -13.83
N ALA A 192 4.66 1.33 -13.00
CA ALA A 192 3.40 1.96 -13.37
C ALA A 192 3.66 3.35 -13.96
N SER A 193 4.37 3.34 -15.09
CA SER A 193 4.78 4.53 -15.83
C SER A 193 3.71 4.97 -16.83
N GLY A 194 3.76 6.25 -17.23
CA GLY A 194 2.76 6.88 -18.07
C GLY A 194 1.65 7.60 -17.29
N LYS A 195 0.85 8.39 -18.02
CA LYS A 195 -0.25 9.15 -17.42
C LYS A 195 -1.37 8.20 -16.97
N PRO A 196 -1.88 8.30 -15.72
CA PRO A 196 -3.05 7.53 -15.31
C PRO A 196 -4.27 7.89 -16.17
N LEU A 197 -4.87 6.87 -16.79
CA LEU A 197 -6.16 6.94 -17.49
C LEU A 197 -7.30 6.52 -16.57
N PHE A 198 -6.99 5.66 -15.61
CA PHE A 198 -7.87 5.23 -14.52
C PHE A 198 -7.00 4.92 -13.30
N PHE A 199 -7.43 5.36 -12.12
CA PHE A 199 -6.80 5.01 -10.86
C PHE A 199 -7.82 5.09 -9.73
N LYS A 200 -8.28 3.94 -9.23
CA LYS A 200 -9.27 3.88 -8.14
C LYS A 200 -9.08 2.64 -7.28
N LYS A 201 -9.45 2.76 -6.00
CA LYS A 201 -9.62 1.61 -5.11
C LYS A 201 -10.81 0.76 -5.52
N VAL A 202 -10.60 -0.55 -5.63
CA VAL A 202 -11.65 -1.55 -5.86
C VAL A 202 -11.59 -2.56 -4.71
N LYS A 203 -12.76 -2.90 -4.14
CA LYS A 203 -12.82 -3.92 -3.08
C LYS A 203 -12.70 -5.31 -3.70
N LEU A 204 -11.63 -6.02 -3.36
CA LEU A 204 -11.41 -7.39 -3.76
C LEU A 204 -11.87 -8.32 -2.64
N THR A 205 -12.64 -9.34 -3.01
CA THR A 205 -13.20 -10.34 -2.06
C THR A 205 -12.97 -11.77 -2.49
N GLN A 206 -12.39 -11.97 -3.68
CA GLN A 206 -12.19 -13.27 -4.30
C GLN A 206 -10.72 -13.41 -4.72
N PRO A 207 -10.12 -14.62 -4.57
CA PRO A 207 -8.74 -14.85 -4.94
C PRO A 207 -8.41 -14.55 -6.40
N LYS A 208 -9.40 -14.67 -7.29
CA LYS A 208 -9.30 -14.34 -8.71
C LYS A 208 -10.48 -13.46 -9.10
N THR A 209 -10.20 -12.33 -9.75
CA THR A 209 -11.20 -11.35 -10.14
C THR A 209 -10.98 -10.91 -11.59
N VAL A 210 -12.08 -10.74 -12.33
CA VAL A 210 -12.06 -10.09 -13.64
C VAL A 210 -12.72 -8.72 -13.51
N LEU A 211 -11.98 -7.68 -13.88
CA LEU A 211 -12.47 -6.30 -13.88
C LEU A 211 -12.52 -5.75 -15.30
N THR A 212 -13.48 -4.88 -15.58
CA THR A 212 -13.59 -4.21 -16.88
C THR A 212 -13.83 -2.72 -16.68
N PHE A 213 -13.07 -1.91 -17.41
CA PHE A 213 -13.10 -0.46 -17.34
C PHE A 213 -13.16 0.15 -18.73
N VAL A 214 -13.67 1.37 -18.84
CA VAL A 214 -13.63 2.16 -20.08
C VAL A 214 -12.68 3.33 -19.88
N VAL A 215 -11.69 3.48 -20.75
CA VAL A 215 -10.73 4.59 -20.73
C VAL A 215 -10.77 5.39 -22.03
N ALA A 216 -10.48 6.68 -21.94
CA ALA A 216 -10.62 7.62 -23.06
C ALA A 216 -9.45 7.60 -24.06
N SER A 217 -8.34 6.94 -23.72
CA SER A 217 -7.14 6.89 -24.55
C SER A 217 -6.56 5.50 -24.55
N LYS A 218 -5.72 5.18 -25.54
CA LYS A 218 -5.11 3.86 -25.69
C LYS A 218 -4.32 3.51 -24.43
N PRO A 219 -4.65 2.41 -23.73
CA PRO A 219 -3.89 1.97 -22.56
C PRO A 219 -2.56 1.32 -23.01
N ALA A 220 -1.56 1.40 -22.14
CA ALA A 220 -0.26 0.74 -22.35
C ALA A 220 0.12 -0.17 -21.19
N LYS A 221 -0.16 0.24 -19.95
CA LYS A 221 0.06 -0.58 -18.74
C LYS A 221 -1.16 -0.60 -17.84
N ALA A 222 -1.30 -1.65 -17.04
CA ALA A 222 -2.28 -1.73 -15.97
C ALA A 222 -1.65 -2.41 -14.75
N GLY A 223 -2.24 -2.22 -13.57
CA GLY A 223 -1.74 -2.87 -12.37
C GLY A 223 -2.72 -2.93 -11.20
N VAL A 224 -2.43 -3.87 -10.29
CA VAL A 224 -3.06 -4.05 -8.98
C VAL A 224 -2.05 -3.68 -7.89
N ASP A 225 -2.42 -2.77 -6.99
CA ASP A 225 -1.46 -2.04 -6.13
C ASP A 225 -0.21 -1.55 -6.90
N PRO A 226 -0.39 -0.78 -7.99
CA PRO A 226 0.70 -0.39 -8.87
C PRO A 226 1.76 0.51 -8.20
N TYR A 227 1.45 1.10 -7.04
CA TYR A 227 2.35 1.99 -6.30
C TYR A 227 2.90 1.39 -5.00
N HIS A 228 2.72 0.08 -4.80
CA HIS A 228 3.31 -0.69 -3.69
C HIS A 228 2.92 -0.13 -2.31
N LYS A 229 1.63 0.21 -2.14
CA LYS A 229 1.09 0.70 -0.86
C LYS A 229 0.78 -0.45 0.10
N LEU A 230 0.58 -1.66 -0.42
CA LEU A 230 0.42 -2.87 0.36
C LEU A 230 1.76 -3.59 0.49
N ILE A 231 1.91 -4.35 1.58
CA ILE A 231 3.11 -5.14 1.82
C ILE A 231 3.00 -6.43 1.00
N ASP A 232 3.34 -6.31 -0.28
CA ASP A 232 3.33 -7.40 -1.25
C ASP A 232 4.70 -8.05 -1.39
N ARG A 233 4.77 -9.37 -1.27
CA ARG A 233 6.06 -10.09 -1.39
C ARG A 233 6.56 -10.22 -2.82
N HIS A 234 5.67 -10.15 -3.80
CA HIS A 234 5.96 -10.42 -5.22
C HIS A 234 5.57 -9.23 -6.09
N TYR A 235 5.76 -8.02 -5.59
CA TYR A 235 5.31 -6.77 -6.19
C TYR A 235 5.69 -6.54 -7.67
N MET A 236 6.66 -7.28 -8.22
CA MET A 236 7.10 -7.17 -9.61
C MET A 236 6.05 -7.68 -10.60
N ASP A 237 5.07 -8.48 -10.18
CA ASP A 237 3.98 -8.96 -11.05
C ASP A 237 2.66 -8.20 -10.88
N ASN A 238 2.68 -7.11 -10.09
CA ASN A 238 1.57 -6.19 -9.89
C ASN A 238 1.18 -5.44 -11.17
N VAL A 239 2.13 -5.20 -12.07
CA VAL A 239 1.97 -4.35 -13.27
C VAL A 239 2.33 -5.14 -14.52
N LYS A 240 1.52 -4.98 -15.58
CA LYS A 240 1.78 -5.56 -16.91
C LYS A 240 1.44 -4.60 -18.03
N ALA A 241 2.06 -4.85 -19.19
CA ALA A 241 1.62 -4.25 -20.44
C ALA A 241 0.19 -4.69 -20.79
N VAL A 242 -0.59 -3.79 -21.38
CA VAL A 242 -1.95 -4.09 -21.87
C VAL A 242 -1.87 -4.42 -23.36
N ALA A 243 -2.23 -5.65 -23.72
CA ALA A 243 -2.21 -6.12 -25.10
C ALA A 243 -3.52 -5.81 -25.83
N ALA A 244 -3.49 -5.74 -27.16
CA ALA A 244 -4.73 -5.77 -27.95
C ALA A 244 -5.38 -7.15 -27.78
N GLY A 245 -6.69 -7.17 -27.49
CA GLY A 245 -7.50 -8.38 -27.35
C GLY A 245 -8.36 -8.69 -28.56
#